data_AF-A0AAX2II69-F1
#
_entry.id   AF-A0AAX2II69-F1
#
_cell.length_a   1.000
_cell.length_b   1.000
_cell.length_c   1.000
_cell.angle_alpha   90.00
_cell.angle_beta   90.00
_cell.angle_gamma   90.00
#
_symmetry.space_group_name_H-M   'P 1'
#
loop_
_entity.id
_entity.type
_entity.pdbx_description
1 polymer ?
#
loop_
_entity_poly.entity_id
_entity_poly.type
_entity_poly.pdbx_seq_one_letter_code
_entity_poly.pdbx_strand_id
1 'polypeptide(L)'
;MKKFYSFLSILLTSLLFAQTTIYSENFGNPTATTLLTAYSGYQNSSPIVYSGTADVRTSTPSEGYTAASGNGCVFLGNVTTLSGNPAKTLIVEGINTANYTGITMTLGHQKSTNAANNELTIEVSADGITWVPLTYTRPTGTGTSNWVLISPAGTIPATANLRIRITNVLDSNAGFRIDDIKLTGTATSLAIRENSKKEFNIYPTSVSQGKIFITSAKNTDKKVKIFDQTGRLIMNKIIASEINVSNLEKGIYILNVEESGTSVSQKVIIK
;
A
#
# COMPACT_ATOMS: atom_id res chain seq x y z
N MET A 1 -44.93 -15.27 -41.58
CA MET A 1 -43.46 -15.17 -41.43
C MET A 1 -43.12 -13.84 -40.76
N LYS A 2 -42.85 -13.83 -39.44
CA LYS A 2 -42.26 -12.66 -38.76
C LYS A 2 -41.05 -13.17 -37.99
N LYS A 3 -39.86 -12.84 -38.47
CA LYS A 3 -38.59 -13.19 -37.83
C LYS A 3 -38.32 -12.16 -36.73
N PHE A 4 -38.26 -12.61 -35.48
CA PHE A 4 -37.76 -11.81 -34.36
C PHE A 4 -36.23 -11.86 -34.40
N TYR A 5 -35.59 -10.70 -34.56
CA TYR A 5 -34.15 -10.56 -34.37
C TYR A 5 -33.91 -10.19 -32.90
N SER A 6 -33.28 -11.09 -32.14
CA SER A 6 -32.84 -10.82 -30.77
C SER A 6 -31.50 -10.06 -30.83
N PHE A 7 -31.49 -8.84 -30.29
CA PHE A 7 -30.28 -8.01 -30.17
C PHE A 7 -29.48 -8.50 -28.96
N LEU A 8 -28.39 -9.24 -29.20
CA LEU A 8 -27.46 -9.66 -28.15
C LEU A 8 -26.58 -8.46 -27.77
N SER A 9 -26.94 -7.75 -26.69
CA SER A 9 -26.09 -6.73 -26.09
C SER A 9 -24.93 -7.40 -25.35
N ILE A 10 -23.72 -7.31 -25.90
CA ILE A 10 -22.49 -7.67 -25.19
C ILE A 10 -22.18 -6.51 -24.25
N LEU A 11 -22.51 -6.68 -22.97
CA LEU A 11 -22.08 -5.77 -21.91
C LEU A 11 -20.57 -5.95 -21.71
N LEU A 12 -19.77 -5.12 -22.37
CA LEU A 12 -18.33 -5.05 -22.15
C LEU A 12 -18.08 -4.36 -20.81
N THR A 13 -18.05 -5.13 -19.72
CA THR A 13 -17.63 -4.60 -18.41
C THR A 13 -16.15 -4.27 -18.46
N SER A 14 -15.81 -2.99 -18.67
CA SER A 14 -14.47 -2.49 -18.44
C SER A 14 -14.19 -2.57 -16.94
N LEU A 15 -13.29 -3.47 -16.52
CA LEU A 15 -12.76 -3.50 -15.17
C LEU A 15 -11.89 -2.24 -14.98
N LEU A 16 -12.48 -1.17 -14.43
CA LEU A 16 -11.74 -0.03 -13.95
C LEU A 16 -11.15 -0.39 -12.59
N PHE A 17 -9.84 -0.56 -12.53
CA PHE A 17 -9.15 -0.74 -11.25
C PHE A 17 -9.10 0.60 -10.52
N ALA A 18 -9.66 0.63 -9.30
CA ALA A 18 -9.60 1.81 -8.46
C ALA A 18 -8.16 2.11 -8.03
N GLN A 19 -7.79 3.39 -7.98
CA GLN A 19 -6.53 3.82 -7.40
C GLN A 19 -6.51 3.45 -5.90
N THR A 20 -5.42 2.83 -5.45
CA THR A 20 -5.22 2.40 -4.07
C THR A 20 -4.00 3.08 -3.44
N THR A 21 -4.03 3.28 -2.13
CA THR A 21 -2.83 3.69 -1.36
C THR A 21 -1.86 2.52 -1.28
N ILE A 22 -0.64 2.72 -1.77
CA ILE A 22 0.46 1.74 -1.71
C ILE A 22 1.26 1.93 -0.42
N TYR A 23 1.50 3.19 -0.04
CA TYR A 23 2.27 3.58 1.12
C TYR A 23 1.77 4.93 1.64
N SER A 24 1.82 5.12 2.96
CA SER A 24 1.54 6.40 3.61
C SER A 24 2.36 6.53 4.89
N GLU A 25 2.91 7.71 5.15
CA GLU A 25 3.62 8.04 6.39
C GLU A 25 3.29 9.46 6.84
N ASN A 26 2.92 9.61 8.10
CA ASN A 26 2.51 10.87 8.74
C ASN A 26 3.39 11.26 9.93
N PHE A 27 4.49 10.54 10.17
CA PHE A 27 5.49 10.78 11.21
C PHE A 27 4.95 10.91 12.64
N GLY A 28 3.72 10.45 12.88
CA GLY A 28 3.12 10.32 14.21
C GLY A 28 3.19 11.59 15.07
N ASN A 29 3.46 11.40 16.37
CA ASN A 29 3.54 12.49 17.34
C ASN A 29 4.84 12.36 18.17
N PRO A 30 5.99 12.85 17.66
CA PRO A 30 7.27 12.77 18.36
C PRO A 30 7.23 13.61 19.66
N THR A 31 7.75 13.07 20.77
CA THR A 31 7.77 13.78 22.06
C THR A 31 8.93 14.75 22.20
N ALA A 32 9.93 14.65 21.31
CA ALA A 32 11.10 15.50 21.24
C ALA A 32 11.60 15.60 19.80
N THR A 33 12.59 16.45 19.56
CA THR A 33 13.37 16.39 18.31
C THR A 33 14.22 15.13 18.32
N THR A 34 14.01 14.22 17.37
CA THR A 34 14.67 12.90 17.36
C THR A 34 15.21 12.58 15.97
N LEU A 35 16.48 12.16 15.88
CA LEU A 35 17.08 11.73 14.61
C LEU A 35 16.26 10.60 13.98
N LEU A 36 16.16 10.58 12.65
CA LEU A 36 15.39 9.58 11.91
C LEU A 36 15.72 8.14 12.35
N THR A 37 17.00 7.83 12.53
CA THR A 37 17.49 6.49 12.92
C THR A 37 17.15 6.10 14.36
N ALA A 38 16.81 7.06 15.22
CA ALA A 38 16.43 6.83 16.62
C ALA A 38 14.92 6.96 16.86
N TYR A 39 14.17 7.49 15.89
CA TYR A 39 12.73 7.65 15.99
C TYR A 39 12.01 6.31 15.81
N SER A 40 10.98 6.05 16.62
CA SER A 40 10.22 4.79 16.61
C SER A 40 8.73 4.96 16.35
N GLY A 41 8.24 6.20 16.25
CA GLY A 41 6.81 6.51 16.07
C GLY A 41 6.34 6.55 14.62
N TYR A 42 7.08 5.92 13.70
CA TYR A 42 6.69 5.82 12.29
C TYR A 42 5.39 5.05 12.12
N GLN A 43 4.58 5.42 11.13
CA GLN A 43 3.36 4.70 10.79
C GLN A 43 3.65 3.28 10.30
N ASN A 44 4.79 3.06 9.67
CA ASN A 44 5.17 1.78 9.09
C ASN A 44 6.34 1.14 9.83
N SER A 45 6.30 -0.19 9.96
CA SER A 45 7.36 -1.01 10.51
C SER A 45 8.03 -1.84 9.40
N SER A 46 8.90 -2.79 9.78
CA SER A 46 9.54 -3.73 8.85
C SER A 46 8.52 -4.32 7.85
N PRO A 47 8.81 -4.31 6.53
CA PRO A 47 10.12 -4.14 5.90
C PRO A 47 10.55 -2.68 5.65
N ILE A 48 9.75 -1.68 6.04
CA ILE A 48 10.09 -0.27 5.81
C ILE A 48 11.19 0.16 6.77
N VAL A 49 12.20 0.85 6.22
CA VAL A 49 13.33 1.40 6.98
C VAL A 49 13.47 2.89 6.68
N TYR A 50 13.62 3.67 7.74
CA TYR A 50 13.86 5.12 7.67
C TYR A 50 15.30 5.41 8.07
N SER A 51 16.00 6.20 7.26
CA SER A 51 17.38 6.62 7.52
C SER A 51 17.65 8.02 6.98
N GLY A 52 18.88 8.51 7.15
CA GLY A 52 19.30 9.85 6.74
C GLY A 52 19.79 10.69 7.91
N THR A 53 20.00 11.98 7.65
CA THR A 53 20.63 12.93 8.58
C THR A 53 19.67 14.00 9.12
N ALA A 54 18.42 13.98 8.66
CA ALA A 54 17.33 14.80 9.18
C ALA A 54 16.76 14.21 10.50
N ASP A 55 15.74 14.88 11.02
CA ASP A 55 15.11 14.52 12.29
C ASP A 55 13.59 14.74 12.24
N VAL A 56 12.89 14.06 13.14
CA VAL A 56 11.44 14.13 13.32
C VAL A 56 11.13 15.00 14.54
N ARG A 57 10.16 15.91 14.42
CA ARG A 57 9.80 16.88 15.48
C ARG A 57 8.37 17.40 15.32
N THR A 58 7.83 18.05 16.35
CA THR A 58 6.48 18.68 16.33
C THR A 58 6.46 20.18 16.06
N SER A 59 7.62 20.82 15.86
CA SER A 59 7.62 22.25 15.53
C SER A 59 7.08 22.45 14.12
N THR A 60 6.13 23.39 13.97
CA THR A 60 5.45 23.68 12.70
C THR A 60 4.74 22.45 12.12
N PRO A 61 3.73 21.89 12.82
CA PRO A 61 2.95 20.75 12.32
C PRO A 61 2.31 21.06 10.97
N SER A 62 2.06 20.03 10.17
CA SER A 62 1.41 20.18 8.86
C SER A 62 -0.01 20.72 8.98
N GLU A 63 -0.37 21.66 8.10
CA GLU A 63 -1.67 22.32 8.06
C GLU A 63 -1.96 22.92 6.67
N GLY A 64 -3.17 23.43 6.45
CA GLY A 64 -3.49 24.25 5.27
C GLY A 64 -3.69 23.51 3.95
N TYR A 65 -3.53 22.17 3.90
CA TYR A 65 -3.88 21.34 2.76
C TYR A 65 -4.80 20.17 3.15
N THR A 66 -5.52 19.61 2.17
CA THR A 66 -6.43 18.49 2.38
C THR A 66 -5.69 17.26 2.93
N ALA A 67 -6.21 16.70 4.02
CA ALA A 67 -5.64 15.53 4.71
C ALA A 67 -4.28 15.76 5.39
N ALA A 68 -3.94 17.02 5.72
CA ALA A 68 -2.83 17.30 6.63
C ALA A 68 -3.04 16.57 7.98
N SER A 69 -2.07 15.76 8.40
CA SER A 69 -2.17 14.96 9.62
C SER A 69 -1.84 15.73 10.90
N GLY A 70 -1.02 16.78 10.79
CA GLY A 70 -0.49 17.55 11.91
C GLY A 70 0.46 16.74 12.79
N ASN A 71 0.81 17.31 13.95
CA ASN A 71 1.75 16.74 14.92
C ASN A 71 3.21 16.66 14.40
N GLY A 72 3.71 15.47 14.08
CA GLY A 72 5.09 15.20 13.70
C GLY A 72 5.38 15.52 12.25
N CYS A 73 6.55 16.09 11.98
CA CYS A 73 7.07 16.24 10.63
C CYS A 73 8.57 16.01 10.62
N VAL A 74 9.11 15.70 9.43
CA VAL A 74 10.56 15.67 9.21
C VAL A 74 11.05 17.09 8.96
N PHE A 75 12.11 17.49 9.64
CA PHE A 75 12.80 18.75 9.40
C PHE A 75 14.14 18.53 8.69
N LEU A 76 14.25 19.07 7.47
CA LEU A 76 15.48 19.14 6.70
C LEU A 76 16.02 20.57 6.80
N GLY A 77 16.69 20.86 7.92
CA GLY A 77 17.24 22.20 8.19
C GLY A 77 18.30 22.65 7.17
N ASN A 78 18.52 23.96 7.09
CA ASN A 78 19.61 24.51 6.30
C ASN A 78 20.96 24.11 6.91
N VAL A 79 21.91 23.75 6.06
CA VAL A 79 23.27 23.39 6.43
C VAL A 79 24.23 24.04 5.44
N THR A 80 25.34 24.57 5.94
CA THR A 80 26.38 25.15 5.09
C THR A 80 27.59 24.23 5.03
N THR A 81 28.33 24.28 3.93
CA THR A 81 29.64 23.61 3.79
C THR A 81 30.60 24.00 4.92
N LEU A 82 30.57 25.26 5.35
CA LEU A 82 31.34 25.78 6.49
C LEU A 82 30.96 25.16 7.84
N SER A 83 29.72 24.67 7.99
CA SER A 83 29.27 24.05 9.24
C SER A 83 29.86 22.65 9.47
N GLY A 84 30.52 22.06 8.47
CA GLY A 84 31.05 20.70 8.53
C GLY A 84 29.97 19.61 8.58
N ASN A 85 28.69 19.98 8.58
CA ASN A 85 27.58 19.04 8.58
C ASN A 85 27.23 18.60 7.15
N PRO A 86 26.86 17.32 6.94
CA PRO A 86 26.37 16.87 5.64
C PRO A 86 25.01 17.49 5.30
N ALA A 87 24.63 17.42 4.03
CA ALA A 87 23.28 17.70 3.55
C ALA A 87 22.23 16.97 4.43
N LYS A 88 21.06 17.58 4.61
CA LYS A 88 19.97 16.97 5.37
C LYS A 88 19.18 16.02 4.47
N THR A 89 19.07 14.76 4.88
CA THR A 89 18.41 13.73 4.09
C THR A 89 17.36 12.97 4.89
N LEU A 90 16.28 12.61 4.21
CA LEU A 90 15.35 11.55 4.59
C LEU A 90 15.43 10.47 3.52
N ILE A 91 15.61 9.22 3.93
CA ILE A 91 15.54 8.06 3.05
C ILE A 91 14.51 7.08 3.62
N VAL A 92 13.58 6.66 2.77
CA VAL A 92 12.60 5.62 3.05
C VAL A 92 12.87 4.45 2.11
N GLU A 93 13.06 3.26 2.66
CA GLU A 93 13.35 2.04 1.91
C GLU A 93 12.35 0.94 2.23
N GLY A 94 12.25 -0.07 1.36
CA GLY A 94 11.44 -1.27 1.57
C GLY A 94 10.03 -1.19 1.00
N ILE A 95 9.67 -0.14 0.27
CA ILE A 95 8.31 0.04 -0.24
C ILE A 95 8.09 -0.91 -1.44
N ASN A 96 7.20 -1.89 -1.31
CA ASN A 96 6.89 -2.80 -2.42
C ASN A 96 5.84 -2.19 -3.36
N THR A 97 6.30 -1.84 -4.56
CA THR A 97 5.49 -1.27 -5.65
C THR A 97 5.39 -2.20 -6.87
N ALA A 98 5.92 -3.42 -6.80
CA ALA A 98 6.05 -4.33 -7.95
C ALA A 98 4.71 -4.67 -8.63
N ASN A 99 3.62 -4.71 -7.85
CA ASN A 99 2.28 -5.06 -8.33
C ASN A 99 1.40 -3.84 -8.61
N TYR A 100 2.00 -2.67 -8.86
CA TYR A 100 1.28 -1.43 -9.13
C TYR A 100 1.77 -0.77 -10.41
N THR A 101 0.85 -0.10 -11.09
CA THR A 101 1.10 0.77 -12.25
C THR A 101 0.50 2.14 -11.99
N GLY A 102 0.91 3.15 -12.79
CA GLY A 102 0.43 4.52 -12.60
C GLY A 102 0.75 5.05 -11.20
N ILE A 103 1.93 4.70 -10.67
CA ILE A 103 2.33 5.07 -9.32
C ILE A 103 2.57 6.58 -9.27
N THR A 104 1.90 7.25 -8.34
CA THR A 104 1.99 8.70 -8.12
C THR A 104 2.31 8.99 -6.66
N MET A 105 2.98 10.12 -6.40
CA MET A 105 3.34 10.58 -5.06
C MET A 105 2.65 11.91 -4.73
N THR A 106 2.22 12.04 -3.48
CA THR A 106 1.94 13.34 -2.86
C THR A 106 2.67 13.44 -1.53
N LEU A 107 3.04 14.65 -1.12
CA LEU A 107 3.55 14.91 0.22
C LEU A 107 3.27 16.35 0.65
N GLY A 108 3.08 16.56 1.95
CA GLY A 108 3.09 17.87 2.57
C GLY A 108 4.49 18.45 2.56
N HIS A 109 4.62 19.69 2.10
CA HIS A 109 5.90 20.37 2.00
C HIS A 109 5.77 21.80 2.54
N GLN A 110 6.65 22.19 3.47
CA GLN A 110 6.81 23.56 3.93
C GLN A 110 8.24 24.04 3.71
N LYS A 111 8.38 25.32 3.37
CA LYS A 111 9.66 26.02 3.26
C LYS A 111 9.73 27.14 4.30
N SER A 112 10.92 27.38 4.87
CA SER A 112 11.10 28.35 5.95
C SER A 112 11.21 29.80 5.48
N THR A 113 11.41 30.07 4.19
CA THR A 113 11.58 31.43 3.65
C THR A 113 10.78 31.65 2.36
N ASN A 114 10.41 32.89 2.06
CA ASN A 114 9.63 33.24 0.86
C ASN A 114 10.48 33.13 -0.41
N ALA A 115 11.80 33.30 -0.26
CA ALA A 115 12.80 33.25 -1.33
C ALA A 115 13.11 31.82 -1.78
N ALA A 116 12.99 30.83 -0.88
CA ALA A 116 13.16 29.43 -1.25
C ALA A 116 12.15 29.02 -2.31
N ASN A 117 12.56 28.10 -3.17
CA ASN A 117 11.79 27.62 -4.30
C ASN A 117 11.77 26.09 -4.32
N ASN A 118 12.27 25.48 -5.39
CA ASN A 118 12.27 24.03 -5.59
C ASN A 118 13.66 23.42 -5.35
N GLU A 119 14.44 23.95 -4.39
CA GLU A 119 15.81 23.46 -4.14
C GLU A 119 15.85 22.10 -3.42
N LEU A 120 14.78 21.74 -2.68
CA LEU A 120 14.68 20.43 -2.05
C LEU A 120 14.58 19.36 -3.14
N THR A 121 15.51 18.41 -3.19
CA THR A 121 15.48 17.35 -4.19
C THR A 121 14.65 16.17 -3.70
N ILE A 122 13.88 15.57 -4.60
CA ILE A 122 13.10 14.36 -4.34
C ILE A 122 13.50 13.35 -5.42
N GLU A 123 13.93 12.17 -5.01
CA GLU A 123 14.45 11.15 -5.90
C GLU A 123 13.90 9.78 -5.52
N VAL A 124 13.79 8.89 -6.49
CA VAL A 124 13.41 7.49 -6.29
C VAL A 124 14.45 6.55 -6.86
N SER A 125 14.55 5.35 -6.29
CA SER A 125 15.48 4.33 -6.75
C SER A 125 14.90 2.92 -6.58
N ALA A 126 15.14 2.07 -7.58
CA ALA A 126 14.78 0.65 -7.52
C ALA A 126 15.94 -0.24 -7.02
N ASP A 127 17.18 0.21 -7.18
CA ASP A 127 18.41 -0.55 -6.91
C ASP A 127 19.20 0.00 -5.71
N GLY A 128 18.89 1.22 -5.24
CA GLY A 128 19.64 1.95 -4.21
C GLY A 128 20.92 2.62 -4.72
N ILE A 129 21.22 2.51 -6.01
CA ILE A 129 22.44 3.03 -6.64
C ILE A 129 22.08 4.16 -7.60
N THR A 130 21.15 3.90 -8.51
CA THR A 130 20.67 4.86 -9.50
C THR A 130 19.47 5.60 -8.95
N TRP A 131 19.61 6.92 -8.83
CA TRP A 131 18.57 7.80 -8.30
C TRP A 131 17.96 8.63 -9.43
N VAL A 132 16.64 8.55 -9.57
CA VAL A 132 15.87 9.25 -10.59
C VAL A 132 15.14 10.43 -9.93
N PRO A 133 15.36 11.68 -10.37
CA PRO A 133 14.71 12.83 -9.77
C PRO A 133 13.22 12.90 -10.14
N LEU A 134 12.41 13.30 -9.17
CA LEU A 134 11.03 13.75 -9.36
C LEU A 134 10.99 15.27 -9.29
N THR A 135 10.26 15.88 -10.21
CA THR A 135 10.14 17.35 -10.30
C THR A 135 8.85 17.81 -9.64
N TYR A 136 8.86 18.97 -9.00
CA TYR A 136 7.65 19.57 -8.46
C TYR A 136 7.71 21.09 -8.60
N THR A 137 6.56 21.72 -8.47
CA THR A 137 6.41 23.18 -8.50
C THR A 137 5.61 23.64 -7.30
N ARG A 138 5.94 24.83 -6.81
CA ARG A 138 5.19 25.52 -5.75
C ARG A 138 5.19 27.04 -5.97
N PRO A 139 4.24 27.77 -5.36
CA PRO A 139 4.25 29.23 -5.39
C PRO A 139 5.51 29.85 -4.75
N THR A 140 5.91 31.01 -5.27
CA THR A 140 7.04 31.82 -4.80
C THR A 140 6.61 33.23 -4.42
N GLY A 141 7.40 33.92 -3.58
CA GLY A 141 7.13 35.31 -3.18
C GLY A 141 6.44 35.43 -1.83
N THR A 142 5.91 36.61 -1.53
CA THR A 142 5.32 36.94 -0.22
C THR A 142 4.19 35.99 0.16
N GLY A 143 4.23 35.46 1.38
CA GLY A 143 3.18 34.59 1.92
C GLY A 143 3.28 33.12 1.49
N THR A 144 4.41 32.71 0.91
CA THR A 144 4.60 31.33 0.41
C THR A 144 5.43 30.44 1.34
N SER A 145 5.89 30.96 2.48
CA SER A 145 6.51 30.19 3.58
C SER A 145 5.49 29.40 4.40
N ASN A 146 4.71 28.57 3.73
CA ASN A 146 3.61 27.80 4.31
C ASN A 146 3.67 26.33 3.87
N TRP A 147 2.86 25.51 4.54
CA TRP A 147 2.56 24.15 4.13
C TRP A 147 1.68 24.14 2.89
N VAL A 148 2.04 23.30 1.92
CA VAL A 148 1.20 22.94 0.77
C VAL A 148 1.39 21.46 0.43
N LEU A 149 0.35 20.83 -0.09
CA LEU A 149 0.47 19.50 -0.69
C LEU A 149 1.09 19.65 -2.08
N ILE A 150 2.22 18.98 -2.31
CA ILE A 150 2.84 18.90 -3.64
C ILE A 150 2.64 17.52 -4.25
N SER A 151 2.72 17.44 -5.57
CA SER A 151 2.64 16.20 -6.33
C SER A 151 3.90 16.05 -7.20
N PRO A 152 5.00 15.49 -6.67
CA PRO A 152 6.20 15.25 -7.45
C PRO A 152 5.90 14.39 -8.68
N ALA A 153 6.28 14.90 -9.85
CA ALA A 153 6.05 14.32 -11.16
C ALA A 153 7.33 13.69 -11.72
N GLY A 154 7.18 12.49 -12.27
CA GLY A 154 8.25 11.68 -12.85
C GLY A 154 7.86 10.21 -12.82
N THR A 155 8.74 9.36 -13.35
CA THR A 155 8.51 7.91 -13.35
C THR A 155 8.90 7.31 -12.01
N ILE A 156 7.93 6.75 -11.29
CA ILE A 156 8.17 5.93 -10.10
C ILE A 156 8.18 4.45 -10.52
N PRO A 157 9.29 3.71 -10.37
CA PRO A 157 9.40 2.35 -10.86
C PRO A 157 8.56 1.37 -10.01
N ALA A 158 7.97 0.37 -10.67
CA ALA A 158 7.39 -0.79 -10.01
C ALA A 158 8.51 -1.77 -9.61
N THR A 159 8.79 -1.90 -8.32
CA THR A 159 9.89 -2.72 -7.78
C THR A 159 9.51 -3.30 -6.42
N ALA A 160 10.14 -4.42 -6.03
CA ALA A 160 9.92 -5.03 -4.72
C ALA A 160 10.46 -4.17 -3.56
N ASN A 161 11.41 -3.27 -3.85
CA ASN A 161 12.04 -2.39 -2.87
C ASN A 161 12.30 -1.00 -3.47
N LEU A 162 11.23 -0.20 -3.55
CA LEU A 162 11.32 1.20 -3.90
C LEU A 162 11.95 1.96 -2.73
N ARG A 163 12.87 2.85 -3.07
CA ARG A 163 13.48 3.81 -2.16
C ARG A 163 13.09 5.22 -2.57
N ILE A 164 12.82 6.06 -1.59
CA ILE A 164 12.59 7.50 -1.76
C ILE A 164 13.69 8.21 -0.99
N ARG A 165 14.35 9.18 -1.61
CA ARG A 165 15.30 10.09 -0.96
C ARG A 165 14.84 11.52 -1.14
N ILE A 166 14.80 12.25 -0.04
CA ILE A 166 14.52 13.68 -0.02
C ILE A 166 15.73 14.37 0.61
N THR A 167 16.30 15.34 -0.11
CA THR A 167 17.54 16.01 0.31
C THR A 167 17.37 17.51 0.30
N ASN A 168 17.64 18.16 1.43
CA ASN A 168 18.00 19.57 1.44
C ASN A 168 19.51 19.67 1.19
N VAL A 169 19.87 20.21 0.04
CA VAL A 169 21.25 20.27 -0.45
C VAL A 169 22.12 21.15 0.44
N LEU A 170 23.44 20.94 0.38
CA LEU A 170 24.41 21.81 1.04
C LEU A 170 24.25 23.26 0.53
N ASP A 171 24.46 24.21 1.42
CA ASP A 171 24.38 25.66 1.17
C ASP A 171 23.00 26.14 0.70
N SER A 172 21.96 25.33 0.93
CA SER A 172 20.57 25.80 0.89
C SER A 172 20.33 26.83 1.99
N ASN A 173 19.83 28.00 1.62
CA ASN A 173 19.52 29.09 2.56
C ASN A 173 18.16 28.92 3.25
N ALA A 174 17.51 27.76 3.12
CA ALA A 174 16.22 27.48 3.73
C ALA A 174 16.17 26.09 4.37
N GLY A 175 15.41 26.00 5.46
CA GLY A 175 14.96 24.74 6.01
C GLY A 175 13.65 24.33 5.35
N PHE A 176 13.49 23.02 5.16
CA PHE A 176 12.26 22.45 4.63
C PHE A 176 11.66 21.47 5.62
N ARG A 177 10.36 21.28 5.54
CA ARG A 177 9.63 20.26 6.28
C ARG A 177 8.83 19.39 5.36
N ILE A 178 8.75 18.12 5.73
CA ILE A 178 8.05 17.09 4.99
C ILE A 178 7.13 16.34 5.93
N ASP A 179 5.92 16.10 5.45
CA ASP A 179 4.92 15.30 6.13
C ASP A 179 3.99 14.61 5.11
N ASP A 180 3.14 13.70 5.56
CA ASP A 180 2.09 13.05 4.77
C ASP A 180 2.56 12.47 3.43
N ILE A 181 3.70 11.77 3.44
CA ILE A 181 4.23 11.11 2.24
C ILE A 181 3.26 9.99 1.87
N LYS A 182 2.71 10.05 0.66
CA LYS A 182 1.74 9.07 0.18
C LYS A 182 2.06 8.64 -1.25
N LEU A 183 2.08 7.32 -1.46
CA LEU A 183 2.09 6.72 -2.78
C LEU A 183 0.74 6.10 -3.07
N THR A 184 0.23 6.37 -4.27
CA THR A 184 -0.97 5.72 -4.80
C THR A 184 -0.66 5.11 -6.15
N GLY A 185 -1.45 4.12 -6.56
CA GLY A 185 -1.35 3.54 -7.89
C GLY A 185 -2.46 2.53 -8.11
N THR A 186 -2.42 1.89 -9.27
CA THR A 186 -3.42 0.94 -9.71
C THR A 186 -2.82 -0.46 -9.66
N ALA A 187 -3.42 -1.36 -8.87
CA ALA A 187 -2.95 -2.73 -8.76
C ALA A 187 -2.98 -3.44 -10.12
N THR A 188 -1.88 -4.10 -10.50
CA THR A 188 -1.72 -4.80 -11.79
C THR A 188 -2.37 -6.18 -11.81
N SER A 189 -2.75 -6.70 -10.65
CA SER A 189 -3.55 -7.91 -10.51
C SER A 189 -4.58 -7.71 -9.41
N LEU A 190 -5.67 -8.49 -9.47
CA LEU A 190 -6.57 -8.67 -8.33
C LEU A 190 -5.75 -9.36 -7.24
N ALA A 191 -5.07 -8.59 -6.40
CA ALA A 191 -4.52 -9.10 -5.17
C ALA A 191 -5.69 -9.69 -4.38
N ILE A 192 -5.82 -11.01 -4.39
CA ILE A 192 -6.74 -11.72 -3.50
C ILE A 192 -6.29 -11.28 -2.12
N ARG A 193 -7.07 -10.41 -1.48
CA ARG A 193 -6.85 -10.08 -0.08
C ARG A 193 -6.83 -11.42 0.65
N GLU A 194 -5.69 -11.79 1.23
CA GLU A 194 -5.53 -12.92 2.18
C GLU A 194 -6.54 -12.89 3.35
N ASN A 195 -7.39 -11.86 3.40
CA ASN A 195 -8.48 -11.68 4.33
C ASN A 195 -9.64 -12.68 4.15
N SER A 196 -9.80 -13.34 3.00
CA SER A 196 -10.87 -14.35 2.82
C SER A 196 -10.65 -15.60 3.68
N LYS A 197 -9.39 -15.94 4.01
CA LYS A 197 -9.08 -17.06 4.91
C LYS A 197 -9.43 -16.77 6.37
N LYS A 198 -9.67 -15.50 6.72
CA LYS A 198 -10.12 -15.10 8.07
C LYS A 198 -11.64 -15.13 8.21
N GLU A 199 -12.38 -15.16 7.11
CA GLU A 199 -13.86 -15.15 7.11
C GLU A 199 -14.44 -16.57 7.23
N PHE A 200 -13.71 -17.60 6.82
CA PHE A 200 -14.15 -19.00 6.90
C PHE A 200 -13.21 -19.86 7.74
N ASN A 201 -13.76 -20.61 8.70
CA ASN A 201 -13.06 -21.69 9.40
C ASN A 201 -13.48 -23.03 8.79
N ILE A 202 -12.53 -23.75 8.20
CA ILE A 202 -12.77 -25.04 7.54
C ILE A 202 -11.97 -26.13 8.26
N TYR A 203 -12.64 -27.11 8.85
CA TYR A 203 -12.00 -28.17 9.62
C TYR A 203 -12.80 -29.48 9.66
N PRO A 204 -12.14 -30.65 9.81
CA PRO A 204 -10.71 -30.83 9.68
C PRO A 204 -10.25 -30.77 8.21
N THR A 205 -9.02 -30.36 7.95
CA THR A 205 -8.41 -30.41 6.61
C THR A 205 -7.75 -31.76 6.29
N SER A 206 -7.71 -32.67 7.26
CA SER A 206 -7.35 -34.08 7.11
C SER A 206 -8.51 -34.91 7.68
N VAL A 207 -9.36 -35.44 6.80
CA VAL A 207 -10.62 -36.08 7.17
C VAL A 207 -10.47 -37.59 7.15
N SER A 208 -10.71 -38.22 8.30
CA SER A 208 -10.77 -39.68 8.45
C SER A 208 -12.20 -40.22 8.59
N GLN A 209 -13.17 -39.39 8.97
CA GLN A 209 -14.53 -39.81 9.36
C GLN A 209 -15.65 -39.09 8.59
N GLY A 210 -15.39 -38.69 7.35
CA GLY A 210 -16.46 -38.41 6.38
C GLY A 210 -17.21 -37.07 6.50
N LYS A 211 -16.78 -36.11 7.32
CA LYS A 211 -17.37 -34.76 7.36
C LYS A 211 -16.32 -33.65 7.45
N ILE A 212 -16.65 -32.52 6.84
CA ILE A 212 -15.92 -31.25 6.96
C ILE A 212 -16.92 -30.20 7.44
N PHE A 213 -16.52 -29.42 8.43
CA PHE A 213 -17.26 -28.28 8.97
C PHE A 213 -16.72 -26.98 8.37
N ILE A 214 -17.64 -26.08 8.03
CA ILE A 214 -17.35 -24.79 7.41
C ILE A 214 -18.17 -23.75 8.17
N THR A 215 -17.50 -22.95 9.00
CA THR A 215 -18.14 -21.84 9.73
C THR A 215 -17.62 -20.49 9.24
N SER A 216 -18.39 -19.45 9.49
CA SER A 216 -18.14 -18.08 9.03
C SER A 216 -18.76 -17.10 10.02
N ALA A 217 -18.43 -15.80 9.94
CA ALA A 217 -19.07 -14.82 10.83
C ALA A 217 -20.60 -14.73 10.63
N LYS A 218 -21.08 -14.87 9.39
CA LYS A 218 -22.51 -14.76 9.04
C LYS A 218 -23.27 -16.07 9.25
N ASN A 219 -22.60 -17.22 9.07
CA ASN A 219 -23.17 -18.57 9.21
C ASN A 219 -24.47 -18.77 8.39
N THR A 220 -24.53 -18.16 7.21
CA THR A 220 -25.61 -18.35 6.22
C THR A 220 -25.31 -19.52 5.29
N ASP A 221 -26.19 -19.78 4.33
CA ASP A 221 -25.98 -20.81 3.31
C ASP A 221 -24.73 -20.55 2.48
N LYS A 222 -23.89 -21.59 2.34
CA LYS A 222 -22.61 -21.56 1.64
C LYS A 222 -22.67 -22.50 0.45
N LYS A 223 -22.23 -22.01 -0.70
CA LYS A 223 -22.05 -22.83 -1.89
C LYS A 223 -20.67 -23.46 -1.85
N VAL A 224 -20.64 -24.78 -1.83
CA VAL A 224 -19.40 -25.57 -1.68
C VAL A 224 -19.21 -26.43 -2.91
N LYS A 225 -18.03 -26.31 -3.52
CA LYS A 225 -17.57 -27.13 -4.64
C LYS A 225 -16.33 -27.92 -4.23
N ILE A 226 -16.29 -29.21 -4.55
CA ILE A 226 -15.14 -30.09 -4.32
C ILE A 226 -14.56 -30.49 -5.66
N PHE A 227 -13.25 -30.31 -5.83
CA PHE A 227 -12.50 -30.72 -7.01
C PHE A 227 -11.46 -31.78 -6.63
N ASP A 228 -11.22 -32.75 -7.50
CA ASP A 228 -10.11 -33.70 -7.36
C ASP A 228 -8.76 -33.05 -7.75
N GLN A 229 -7.66 -33.81 -7.61
CA GLN A 229 -6.31 -33.35 -7.94
C GLN A 229 -6.10 -32.96 -9.40
N THR A 230 -6.99 -33.36 -10.31
CA THR A 230 -6.95 -33.00 -11.74
C THR A 230 -7.78 -31.76 -12.05
N GLY A 231 -8.48 -31.19 -11.06
CA GLY A 231 -9.38 -30.06 -11.22
C GLY A 231 -10.79 -30.45 -11.67
N ARG A 232 -11.13 -31.74 -11.73
CA ARG A 232 -12.47 -32.20 -12.07
C ARG A 232 -13.42 -31.96 -10.90
N LEU A 233 -14.59 -31.38 -11.17
CA LEU A 233 -15.63 -31.14 -10.18
C LEU A 233 -16.27 -32.46 -9.75
N ILE A 234 -16.15 -32.78 -8.46
CA ILE A 234 -16.70 -33.99 -7.84
C ILE A 234 -18.03 -33.72 -7.14
N MET A 235 -18.15 -32.56 -6.49
CA MET A 235 -19.35 -32.20 -5.74
C MET A 235 -19.64 -30.70 -5.83
N ASN A 236 -20.91 -30.33 -5.87
CA ASN A 236 -21.39 -28.95 -5.81
C ASN A 236 -22.68 -28.92 -4.98
N LYS A 237 -22.65 -28.31 -3.79
CA LYS A 237 -23.76 -28.35 -2.83
C LYS A 237 -23.89 -27.02 -2.09
N ILE A 238 -25.11 -26.69 -1.69
CA ILE A 238 -25.37 -25.60 -0.74
C ILE A 238 -25.53 -26.23 0.65
N ILE A 239 -24.79 -25.71 1.63
CA ILE A 239 -24.77 -26.22 3.02
C ILE A 239 -24.80 -25.05 4.01
N ALA A 240 -25.35 -25.28 5.20
CA ALA A 240 -25.28 -24.29 6.28
C ALA A 240 -23.90 -24.32 6.98
N SER A 241 -23.44 -25.51 7.40
CA SER A 241 -22.23 -25.65 8.23
C SER A 241 -21.42 -26.92 8.04
N GLU A 242 -21.96 -27.97 7.42
CA GLU A 242 -21.22 -29.23 7.21
C GLU A 242 -21.43 -29.83 5.83
N ILE A 243 -20.39 -30.49 5.32
CA ILE A 243 -20.41 -31.26 4.08
C ILE A 243 -19.91 -32.67 4.35
N ASN A 244 -20.69 -33.66 3.89
CA ASN A 244 -20.34 -35.07 3.99
C ASN A 244 -19.44 -35.46 2.82
N VAL A 245 -18.27 -36.03 3.15
CA VAL A 245 -17.23 -36.48 2.22
C VAL A 245 -16.89 -37.97 2.41
N SER A 246 -17.73 -38.75 3.12
CA SER A 246 -17.49 -40.17 3.39
C SER A 246 -17.38 -41.02 2.13
N ASN A 247 -18.02 -40.59 1.05
CA ASN A 247 -18.07 -41.31 -0.23
C ASN A 247 -16.92 -40.91 -1.17
N LEU A 248 -16.03 -40.01 -0.76
CA LEU A 248 -14.85 -39.65 -1.54
C LEU A 248 -13.74 -40.67 -1.32
N GLU A 249 -13.09 -41.07 -2.40
CA GLU A 249 -11.89 -41.91 -2.31
C GLU A 249 -10.75 -41.15 -1.62
N LYS A 250 -9.83 -41.92 -1.03
CA LYS A 250 -8.63 -41.36 -0.38
C LYS A 250 -7.83 -40.55 -1.38
N GLY A 251 -7.44 -39.34 -1.00
CA GLY A 251 -6.76 -38.44 -1.92
C GLY A 251 -6.76 -36.98 -1.50
N ILE A 252 -6.21 -36.15 -2.39
CA ILE A 252 -6.15 -34.70 -2.22
C ILE A 252 -7.28 -34.04 -3.01
N TYR A 253 -7.98 -33.12 -2.36
CA TYR A 253 -9.08 -32.37 -2.93
C TYR A 253 -8.94 -30.88 -2.65
N ILE A 254 -9.55 -30.07 -3.51
CA ILE A 254 -9.70 -28.62 -3.31
C ILE A 254 -11.17 -28.32 -3.02
N LEU A 255 -11.42 -27.71 -1.87
CA LEU A 255 -12.72 -27.26 -1.42
C LEU A 255 -12.85 -25.77 -1.69
N ASN A 256 -13.74 -25.37 -2.60
CA ASN A 256 -14.09 -23.98 -2.84
C ASN A 256 -15.41 -23.68 -2.13
N VAL A 257 -15.41 -22.69 -1.24
CA VAL A 257 -16.56 -22.27 -0.43
C VAL A 257 -16.88 -20.83 -0.78
N GLU A 258 -18.15 -20.54 -1.07
CA GLU A 258 -18.64 -19.20 -1.39
C GLU A 258 -19.83 -18.84 -0.50
N GLU A 259 -19.81 -17.67 0.12
CA GLU A 259 -20.90 -17.10 0.93
C GLU A 259 -21.02 -15.60 0.64
N SER A 260 -22.22 -15.13 0.28
CA SER A 260 -22.51 -13.69 0.06
C SER A 260 -21.53 -12.97 -0.89
N GLY A 261 -21.00 -13.66 -1.91
CA GLY A 261 -20.04 -13.12 -2.87
C GLY A 261 -18.57 -13.21 -2.45
N THR A 262 -18.26 -13.62 -1.22
CA THR A 262 -16.88 -13.97 -0.82
C THR A 262 -16.63 -15.45 -1.07
N SER A 263 -15.49 -15.79 -1.69
CA SER A 263 -15.05 -17.17 -1.87
C SER A 263 -13.68 -17.46 -1.24
N VAL A 264 -13.52 -18.66 -0.68
CA VAL A 264 -12.24 -19.22 -0.22
C VAL A 264 -12.00 -20.58 -0.87
N SER A 265 -10.74 -20.93 -1.13
CA SER A 265 -10.35 -22.27 -1.56
C SER A 265 -9.39 -22.88 -0.54
N GLN A 266 -9.66 -24.11 -0.12
CA GLN A 266 -8.90 -24.81 0.91
C GLN A 266 -8.57 -26.23 0.46
N LYS A 267 -7.29 -26.61 0.56
CA LYS A 267 -6.85 -27.99 0.34
C LYS A 267 -7.32 -28.87 1.49
N VAL A 268 -7.89 -30.03 1.15
CA VAL A 268 -8.33 -31.07 2.10
C VAL A 268 -7.77 -32.43 1.67
N ILE A 269 -7.43 -33.26 2.64
CA ILE A 269 -6.90 -34.61 2.46
C ILE A 269 -7.92 -35.61 3.04
N ILE A 270 -8.39 -36.54 2.22
CA ILE A 270 -9.24 -37.67 2.65
C ILE A 270 -8.32 -38.88 2.89
N LYS A 271 -8.36 -39.44 4.11
CA LYS A 271 -7.44 -40.48 4.60
C LYS A 271 -8.03 -41.90 4.57
#